data_AF-A0A1S2PBP6-F1
#
_entry.id   AF-A0A1S2PBP6-F1
#
_cell.length_a   1.000
_cell.length_b   1.000
_cell.length_c   1.000
_cell.angle_alpha   90.00
_cell.angle_beta   90.00
_cell.angle_gamma   90.00
#
_symmetry.space_group_name_H-M   'P 1'
#
loop_
_entity.id
_entity.type
_entity.pdbx_description
1 polymer ?
#
loop_
_entity_poly.entity_id
_entity_poly.type
_entity_poly.pdbx_seq_one_letter_code
_entity_poly.pdbx_strand_id
1 'polypeptide(L)'
;MRPTLADAARGRILFGGDYNPEQWPEETWHEDVRLMKAGHVNSVTLGVLSWSALEPEPGAREFGWPDRLMDLQPDTLPRDADGRTEGWGGRQHFSPSSATYRRYAAAITEDLAARYAGHGDEAAAAFRRWLRTRYDTWDGILPPRHAHDLKNPAQVADFRRFTSDMLLECLTAERDIVRRHTPHTPVTSNFMRLWIGRDAWRRAGEEDVVSVGLCPDPRDPLGGQRGALVHDLTRSRAHGPWMLMEQAAGPVNRHGVNHPEPRGLNRLWSLQAVARGADAVCCFQWRQSRQGAEKFRSGMVSHAGEQGRTFQEIRRIGAEPAALGAEVKGTRIDADVAVLHDWHSWWAGAHEGRPSREVDLPEVLTAWHRALWEAHLTRDFAHPEQDLSGYRFVVVPQLYLLTDAAVGDLLSCVAGGGTTDCGFLTGVADEDDRIRPGGMDARLRGLFGIRTLHEWWPPEAGESVRCEGFRGTLWSEEIEAEPGVAETVPYRGGELLASVAAGAGVRPVPAGLPAGVEAVRRGGLLFLLNHRKEPVTGQVPGSHHELLGGGKVAGSVTPDRYGVAVLRP
;
A
#
# COMPACT_ATOMS: atom_id res chain seq x y z
N MET A 1 -5.18 -22.93 -10.26
CA MET A 1 -4.21 -21.81 -10.14
C MET A 1 -5.02 -20.57 -9.77
N ARG A 2 -4.52 -19.63 -8.95
CA ARG A 2 -5.22 -18.35 -8.77
C ARG A 2 -5.12 -17.53 -10.06
N PRO A 3 -6.16 -16.80 -10.49
CA PRO A 3 -6.04 -15.83 -11.57
C PRO A 3 -5.12 -14.67 -11.15
N THR A 4 -4.57 -13.95 -12.11
CA THR A 4 -3.59 -12.88 -11.89
C THR A 4 -3.96 -11.60 -12.64
N LEU A 5 -3.32 -10.49 -12.28
CA LEU A 5 -3.46 -9.22 -13.00
C LEU A 5 -3.08 -9.34 -14.48
N ALA A 6 -2.15 -10.22 -14.84
CA ALA A 6 -1.70 -10.40 -16.22
C ALA A 6 -2.80 -11.00 -17.13
N ASP A 7 -3.65 -11.85 -16.56
CA ASP A 7 -4.77 -12.50 -17.25
C ASP A 7 -5.84 -11.45 -17.60
N ALA A 8 -6.31 -10.69 -16.60
CA ALA A 8 -7.27 -9.60 -16.79
C ALA A 8 -6.72 -8.49 -17.71
N ALA A 9 -5.44 -8.13 -17.56
CA ALA A 9 -4.82 -7.06 -18.34
C ALA A 9 -4.53 -7.43 -19.81
N ARG A 10 -4.73 -8.70 -20.20
CA ARG A 10 -4.47 -9.23 -21.54
C ARG A 10 -3.06 -8.86 -22.04
N GLY A 11 -2.06 -9.03 -21.17
CA GLY A 11 -0.65 -8.78 -21.48
C GLY A 11 -0.23 -7.30 -21.61
N ARG A 12 -1.01 -6.35 -21.07
CA ARG A 12 -0.68 -4.90 -21.03
C ARG A 12 -0.47 -4.40 -19.60
N ILE A 13 0.01 -3.16 -19.46
CA ILE A 13 -0.17 -2.36 -18.23
C ILE A 13 -1.54 -1.67 -18.34
N LEU A 14 -2.34 -1.70 -17.27
CA LEU A 14 -3.64 -1.04 -17.25
C LEU A 14 -3.49 0.48 -17.00
N PHE A 15 -4.26 1.28 -17.73
CA PHE A 15 -4.34 2.73 -17.56
C PHE A 15 -5.78 3.22 -17.70
N GLY A 16 -6.21 4.10 -16.80
CA GLY A 16 -7.59 4.56 -16.76
C GLY A 16 -8.01 5.11 -15.41
N GLY A 17 -9.19 4.74 -14.94
CA GLY A 17 -9.73 5.25 -13.68
C GLY A 17 -11.18 4.88 -13.41
N ASP A 18 -11.71 5.36 -12.29
CA ASP A 18 -13.09 5.15 -11.87
C ASP A 18 -14.05 5.94 -12.77
N TYR A 19 -14.96 5.25 -13.45
CA TYR A 19 -15.98 5.85 -14.28
C TYR A 19 -17.34 5.71 -13.60
N ASN A 20 -18.00 6.85 -13.41
CA ASN A 20 -19.34 6.94 -12.85
C ASN A 20 -20.33 7.43 -13.94
N PRO A 21 -20.63 6.60 -14.96
CA PRO A 21 -21.48 6.94 -16.11
C PRO A 21 -22.90 7.31 -15.71
N GLU A 22 -23.43 6.73 -14.63
CA GLU A 22 -24.76 6.95 -14.07
C GLU A 22 -24.96 8.38 -13.53
N GLN A 23 -23.86 9.14 -13.37
CA GLN A 23 -23.90 10.56 -13.02
C GLN A 23 -24.14 11.47 -14.26
N TRP A 24 -24.29 10.91 -15.46
CA TRP A 24 -24.34 11.63 -16.73
C TRP A 24 -25.39 11.08 -17.71
N PRO A 25 -26.02 11.93 -18.54
CA PRO A 25 -26.84 11.49 -19.67
C PRO A 25 -26.05 10.64 -20.68
N GLU A 26 -26.69 9.65 -21.31
CA GLU A 26 -26.03 8.64 -22.18
C GLU A 26 -25.29 9.28 -23.38
N GLU A 27 -25.72 10.45 -23.85
CA GLU A 27 -25.04 11.21 -24.90
C GLU A 27 -23.60 11.61 -24.49
N THR A 28 -23.36 11.74 -23.19
CA THR A 28 -22.02 12.01 -22.63
C THR A 28 -21.10 10.79 -22.77
N TRP A 29 -21.65 9.57 -22.74
CA TRP A 29 -20.86 8.34 -22.74
C TRP A 29 -20.12 8.16 -24.07
N HIS A 30 -20.72 8.55 -25.20
CA HIS A 30 -20.06 8.53 -26.50
C HIS A 30 -18.83 9.46 -26.56
N GLU A 31 -18.92 10.66 -25.97
CA GLU A 31 -17.80 11.60 -25.84
C GLU A 31 -16.75 11.07 -24.85
N ASP A 32 -17.16 10.41 -23.78
CA ASP A 32 -16.24 9.70 -22.88
C ASP A 32 -15.48 8.57 -23.59
N VAL A 33 -16.14 7.73 -24.39
CA VAL A 33 -15.47 6.68 -25.19
C VAL A 33 -14.47 7.28 -26.19
N ARG A 34 -14.81 8.43 -26.82
CA ARG A 34 -13.88 9.16 -27.70
C ARG A 34 -12.65 9.65 -26.92
N LEU A 35 -12.87 10.29 -25.78
CA LEU A 35 -11.81 10.85 -24.95
C LEU A 35 -10.95 9.74 -24.29
N MET A 36 -11.52 8.62 -23.89
CA MET A 36 -10.78 7.44 -23.39
C MET A 36 -9.77 6.97 -24.43
N LYS A 37 -10.21 6.81 -25.69
CA LYS A 37 -9.34 6.45 -26.83
C LYS A 37 -8.26 7.51 -27.07
N ALA A 38 -8.62 8.80 -27.03
CA ALA A 38 -7.67 9.91 -27.19
C ALA A 38 -6.66 10.06 -26.03
N GLY A 39 -7.01 9.55 -24.83
CA GLY A 39 -6.20 9.49 -23.62
C GLY A 39 -5.48 8.16 -23.40
N HIS A 40 -5.54 7.22 -24.35
CA HIS A 40 -4.95 5.88 -24.26
C HIS A 40 -5.45 5.03 -23.08
N VAL A 41 -6.64 5.32 -22.57
CA VAL A 41 -7.31 4.52 -21.53
C VAL A 41 -7.65 3.13 -22.08
N ASN A 42 -7.35 2.10 -21.28
CA ASN A 42 -7.55 0.70 -21.64
C ASN A 42 -8.27 -0.12 -20.54
N SER A 43 -8.63 0.52 -19.42
CA SER A 43 -9.33 -0.05 -18.26
C SER A 43 -10.20 1.01 -17.59
N VAL A 44 -11.34 0.63 -17.02
CA VAL A 44 -12.18 1.52 -16.18
C VAL A 44 -12.77 0.74 -15.01
N THR A 45 -12.86 1.37 -13.83
CA THR A 45 -13.64 0.83 -12.71
C THR A 45 -15.08 1.29 -12.86
N LEU A 46 -16.06 0.39 -12.72
CA LEU A 46 -17.50 0.66 -12.91
C LEU A 46 -18.31 0.14 -11.72
N GLY A 47 -19.47 0.77 -11.46
CA GLY A 47 -20.39 0.30 -10.41
C GLY A 47 -19.97 0.67 -8.98
N VAL A 48 -19.08 1.65 -8.82
CA VAL A 48 -18.39 1.95 -7.55
C VAL A 48 -19.37 2.43 -6.46
N LEU A 49 -20.23 3.39 -6.79
CA LEU A 49 -21.24 3.97 -5.89
C LEU A 49 -22.69 3.78 -6.40
N SER A 50 -22.87 2.91 -7.39
CA SER A 50 -24.07 2.85 -8.23
C SER A 50 -25.24 2.03 -7.65
N TRP A 51 -25.19 1.65 -6.36
CA TRP A 51 -26.22 0.79 -5.72
C TRP A 51 -27.63 1.33 -5.98
N SER A 52 -27.92 2.59 -5.67
CA SER A 52 -29.25 3.18 -5.85
C SER A 52 -29.67 3.40 -7.32
N ALA A 53 -28.80 3.09 -8.28
CA ALA A 53 -29.08 3.05 -9.71
C ALA A 53 -29.16 1.60 -10.26
N LEU A 54 -28.86 0.60 -9.44
CA LEU A 54 -29.04 -0.84 -9.72
C LEU A 54 -30.22 -1.41 -8.92
N GLU A 55 -30.50 -0.84 -7.74
CA GLU A 55 -31.65 -1.05 -6.86
C GLU A 55 -32.19 0.32 -6.40
N PRO A 56 -33.09 0.97 -7.17
CA PRO A 56 -33.75 2.21 -6.74
C PRO A 56 -34.82 1.96 -5.64
N GLU A 57 -35.45 0.79 -5.64
CA GLU A 57 -36.34 0.30 -4.58
C GLU A 57 -35.99 -1.16 -4.23
N PRO A 58 -36.13 -1.60 -2.96
CA PRO A 58 -35.75 -2.97 -2.54
C PRO A 58 -36.36 -4.07 -3.41
N GLY A 59 -35.50 -4.85 -4.07
CA GLY A 59 -35.88 -5.91 -5.01
C GLY A 59 -36.18 -5.47 -6.45
N ALA A 60 -36.34 -4.17 -6.74
CA ALA A 60 -36.36 -3.66 -8.11
C ALA A 60 -34.93 -3.64 -8.67
N ARG A 61 -34.66 -4.29 -9.80
CA ARG A 61 -33.31 -4.48 -10.36
C ARG A 61 -33.19 -3.80 -11.72
N GLU A 62 -32.29 -2.84 -11.87
CA GLU A 62 -32.07 -2.08 -13.11
C GLU A 62 -30.69 -2.33 -13.73
N PHE A 63 -30.54 -3.49 -14.39
CA PHE A 63 -29.31 -3.87 -15.10
C PHE A 63 -29.25 -3.42 -16.57
N GLY A 64 -30.23 -2.63 -17.05
CA GLY A 64 -30.28 -2.22 -18.45
C GLY A 64 -29.29 -1.13 -18.86
N TRP A 65 -28.79 -0.32 -17.91
CA TRP A 65 -27.84 0.76 -18.21
C TRP A 65 -26.38 0.31 -18.28
N PRO A 66 -25.87 -0.65 -17.47
CA PRO A 66 -24.55 -1.23 -17.67
C PRO A 66 -24.47 -1.97 -19.02
N ASP A 67 -25.49 -2.73 -19.39
CA ASP A 67 -25.55 -3.45 -20.67
C ASP A 67 -25.36 -2.50 -21.87
N ARG A 68 -26.13 -1.41 -21.94
CA ARG A 68 -25.99 -0.38 -22.99
C ARG A 68 -24.61 0.28 -23.02
N LEU A 69 -23.97 0.46 -21.86
CA LEU A 69 -22.61 1.01 -21.79
C LEU A 69 -21.56 0.01 -22.30
N MET A 70 -21.74 -1.29 -22.01
CA MET A 70 -20.86 -2.36 -22.50
C MET A 70 -20.93 -2.50 -24.03
N ASP A 71 -22.11 -2.32 -24.63
CA ASP A 71 -22.31 -2.27 -26.09
C ASP A 71 -21.54 -1.12 -26.78
N LEU A 72 -21.15 -0.05 -26.07
CA LEU A 72 -20.30 1.01 -26.61
C LEU A 72 -18.81 0.63 -26.70
N GLN A 73 -18.37 -0.43 -26.01
CA GLN A 73 -16.98 -0.91 -26.01
C GLN A 73 -16.84 -2.45 -25.95
N PRO A 74 -17.38 -3.22 -26.90
CA PRO A 74 -17.37 -4.70 -26.87
C PRO A 74 -15.96 -5.34 -26.90
N ASP A 75 -14.92 -4.58 -27.22
CA ASP A 75 -13.52 -5.03 -27.26
C ASP A 75 -12.78 -4.90 -25.90
N THR A 76 -13.23 -4.01 -25.00
CA THR A 76 -12.55 -3.75 -23.72
C THR A 76 -12.97 -4.72 -22.61
N LEU A 77 -14.13 -5.36 -22.78
CA LEU A 77 -14.64 -6.42 -21.91
C LEU A 77 -13.67 -7.63 -21.84
N PRO A 78 -13.61 -8.36 -20.71
CA PRO A 78 -12.88 -9.62 -20.62
C PRO A 78 -13.50 -10.66 -21.57
N ARG A 79 -12.71 -11.68 -21.92
CA ARG A 79 -13.23 -12.86 -22.60
C ARG A 79 -12.75 -14.15 -21.94
N ASP A 80 -13.64 -15.13 -21.85
CA ASP A 80 -13.32 -16.48 -21.41
C ASP A 80 -12.39 -17.22 -22.39
N ALA A 81 -11.94 -18.42 -22.02
CA ALA A 81 -11.06 -19.24 -22.85
C ALA A 81 -11.71 -19.72 -24.18
N ASP A 82 -13.04 -19.67 -24.30
CA ASP A 82 -13.79 -19.98 -25.51
C ASP A 82 -14.08 -18.72 -26.37
N GLY A 83 -13.73 -17.52 -25.87
CA GLY A 83 -13.91 -16.23 -26.55
C GLY A 83 -15.22 -15.48 -26.26
N ARG A 84 -16.03 -15.92 -25.27
CA ARG A 84 -17.26 -15.25 -24.81
C ARG A 84 -16.96 -14.09 -23.87
N THR A 85 -17.85 -13.10 -23.80
CA THR A 85 -17.63 -11.81 -23.12
C THR A 85 -18.14 -11.79 -21.66
N GLU A 86 -17.38 -11.20 -20.72
CA GLU A 86 -17.77 -11.05 -19.28
C GLU A 86 -18.02 -9.57 -18.83
N GLY A 87 -18.50 -9.37 -17.59
CA GLY A 87 -18.87 -8.07 -16.98
C GLY A 87 -18.29 -7.80 -15.56
N TRP A 88 -18.68 -6.68 -14.90
CA TRP A 88 -17.94 -6.04 -13.77
C TRP A 88 -18.82 -5.47 -12.62
N GLY A 89 -18.24 -5.11 -11.44
CA GLY A 89 -18.88 -4.21 -10.44
C GLY A 89 -18.25 -4.06 -9.01
N GLY A 90 -18.61 -2.99 -8.28
CA GLY A 90 -18.28 -2.68 -6.85
C GLY A 90 -17.28 -1.52 -6.63
N ARG A 91 -17.08 -0.87 -5.47
CA ARG A 91 -17.63 -0.84 -4.07
C ARG A 91 -17.28 0.56 -3.42
N GLN A 92 -17.61 1.07 -2.21
CA GLN A 92 -18.25 0.68 -0.91
C GLN A 92 -18.85 1.94 -0.20
N HIS A 93 -19.81 1.79 0.74
CA HIS A 93 -20.00 2.67 1.94
C HIS A 93 -21.00 2.02 2.94
N PHE A 94 -20.56 1.44 4.07
CA PHE A 94 -21.46 0.64 4.95
C PHE A 94 -20.92 0.33 6.37
N SER A 95 -21.74 -0.36 7.19
CA SER A 95 -21.36 -0.95 8.48
C SER A 95 -21.15 -2.47 8.36
N PRO A 96 -19.93 -3.02 8.55
CA PRO A 96 -19.61 -4.41 8.24
C PRO A 96 -20.23 -5.43 9.20
N SER A 97 -20.54 -5.04 10.44
CA SER A 97 -21.17 -5.90 11.46
C SER A 97 -22.69 -5.83 11.47
N SER A 98 -23.31 -4.99 10.63
CA SER A 98 -24.76 -4.90 10.52
C SER A 98 -25.31 -6.10 9.76
N ALA A 99 -26.09 -6.95 10.44
CA ALA A 99 -26.81 -8.05 9.79
C ALA A 99 -27.76 -7.57 8.69
N THR A 100 -28.28 -6.33 8.78
CA THR A 100 -29.09 -5.72 7.71
C THR A 100 -28.23 -5.37 6.50
N TYR A 101 -27.04 -4.78 6.69
CA TYR A 101 -26.13 -4.54 5.57
C TYR A 101 -25.65 -5.86 4.96
N ARG A 102 -25.15 -6.80 5.79
CA ARG A 102 -24.68 -8.10 5.32
C ARG A 102 -25.78 -8.84 4.56
N ARG A 103 -27.04 -8.82 5.04
CA ARG A 103 -28.17 -9.41 4.32
C ARG A 103 -28.47 -8.71 2.99
N TYR A 104 -28.41 -7.39 2.88
CA TYR A 104 -28.69 -6.72 1.60
C TYR A 104 -27.52 -6.77 0.61
N ALA A 105 -26.27 -6.70 1.09
CA ALA A 105 -25.08 -6.85 0.26
C ALA A 105 -24.87 -8.30 -0.19
N ALA A 106 -25.11 -9.26 0.72
CA ALA A 106 -25.30 -10.65 0.33
C ALA A 106 -26.46 -10.73 -0.65
N ALA A 107 -27.69 -10.31 -0.34
CA ALA A 107 -28.83 -10.44 -1.26
C ALA A 107 -28.59 -9.84 -2.66
N ILE A 108 -27.88 -8.73 -2.84
CA ILE A 108 -27.56 -8.21 -4.19
C ILE A 108 -26.46 -9.03 -4.88
N THR A 109 -25.41 -9.40 -4.16
CA THR A 109 -24.30 -10.17 -4.72
C THR A 109 -24.76 -11.61 -5.00
N GLU A 110 -25.56 -12.17 -4.09
CA GLU A 110 -26.38 -13.37 -4.19
C GLU A 110 -27.53 -13.24 -5.19
N ASP A 111 -28.06 -12.08 -5.57
CA ASP A 111 -29.04 -11.95 -6.68
C ASP A 111 -28.33 -12.07 -8.02
N LEU A 112 -27.23 -11.31 -8.19
CA LEU A 112 -26.27 -11.47 -9.30
C LEU A 112 -25.85 -12.95 -9.43
N ALA A 113 -25.64 -13.60 -8.29
CA ALA A 113 -25.27 -14.99 -8.14
C ALA A 113 -26.43 -15.96 -7.88
N ALA A 114 -27.71 -15.56 -7.93
CA ALA A 114 -28.89 -16.45 -7.80
C ALA A 114 -29.56 -16.64 -9.16
N ARG A 115 -29.24 -15.75 -10.11
CA ARG A 115 -29.06 -16.14 -11.51
C ARG A 115 -28.09 -17.35 -11.66
N TYR A 116 -27.29 -17.67 -10.63
CA TYR A 116 -26.33 -18.78 -10.56
C TYR A 116 -26.23 -19.52 -9.17
N ALA A 117 -27.31 -19.52 -8.37
CA ALA A 117 -27.53 -20.12 -7.01
C ALA A 117 -26.86 -19.59 -5.68
N GLY A 118 -27.71 -19.17 -4.71
CA GLY A 118 -27.79 -19.77 -3.33
C GLY A 118 -27.46 -18.93 -2.06
N HIS A 119 -28.44 -18.70 -1.16
CA HIS A 119 -28.38 -17.87 0.08
C HIS A 119 -27.84 -18.51 1.39
N GLY A 120 -27.35 -17.70 2.36
CA GLY A 120 -27.38 -17.99 3.82
C GLY A 120 -26.68 -17.01 4.81
N ASP A 121 -27.27 -16.70 5.98
CA ASP A 121 -26.79 -15.72 6.99
C ASP A 121 -26.44 -16.36 8.37
N GLU A 122 -25.27 -16.06 8.96
CA GLU A 122 -24.72 -16.77 10.15
C GLU A 122 -23.92 -15.94 11.19
N ALA A 123 -23.43 -14.73 10.87
CA ALA A 123 -22.23 -14.17 11.51
C ALA A 123 -22.33 -13.91 13.03
N ALA A 124 -23.48 -13.45 13.52
CA ALA A 124 -23.67 -13.17 14.95
C ALA A 124 -23.63 -14.43 15.84
N ALA A 125 -23.86 -15.62 15.25
CA ALA A 125 -23.64 -16.90 15.89
C ALA A 125 -22.18 -17.37 15.74
N ALA A 126 -21.55 -17.14 14.60
CA ALA A 126 -20.15 -17.52 14.33
C ALA A 126 -19.17 -16.98 15.39
N PHE A 127 -19.20 -15.67 15.67
CA PHE A 127 -18.33 -15.06 16.69
C PHE A 127 -18.51 -15.70 18.09
N ARG A 128 -19.76 -15.95 18.49
CA ARG A 128 -20.08 -16.60 19.78
C ARG A 128 -19.71 -18.09 19.82
N ARG A 129 -19.60 -18.76 18.66
CA ARG A 129 -19.12 -20.15 18.56
C ARG A 129 -17.60 -20.24 18.58
N TRP A 130 -16.90 -19.26 17.99
CA TRP A 130 -15.43 -19.17 18.02
C TRP A 130 -14.88 -18.97 19.44
N LEU A 131 -15.53 -18.13 20.26
CA LEU A 131 -15.14 -17.89 21.65
C LEU A 131 -15.39 -19.10 22.59
N ARG A 132 -16.39 -19.94 22.29
CA ARG A 132 -16.79 -21.09 23.13
C ARG A 132 -15.74 -22.20 23.26
N THR A 133 -14.72 -22.23 22.40
CA THR A 133 -13.65 -23.23 22.47
C THR A 133 -12.47 -22.82 23.37
N ARG A 134 -12.56 -21.72 24.14
CA ARG A 134 -11.39 -21.17 24.85
C ARG A 134 -11.57 -20.63 26.28
N TYR A 135 -12.75 -20.16 26.70
CA TYR A 135 -13.00 -19.69 28.09
C TYR A 135 -14.46 -19.93 28.57
N ASP A 136 -14.69 -19.98 29.89
CA ASP A 136 -15.87 -20.66 30.49
C ASP A 136 -17.23 -19.92 30.46
N THR A 137 -17.29 -18.59 30.69
CA THR A 137 -18.55 -17.81 30.58
C THR A 137 -18.30 -16.38 30.10
N TRP A 138 -19.25 -15.81 29.33
CA TRP A 138 -18.96 -14.68 28.44
C TRP A 138 -19.88 -13.46 28.54
N ASP A 139 -21.09 -13.56 29.10
CA ASP A 139 -22.14 -12.54 28.91
C ASP A 139 -21.84 -11.16 29.54
N GLY A 140 -20.84 -11.08 30.42
CA GLY A 140 -20.34 -9.82 30.99
C GLY A 140 -19.28 -9.10 30.13
N ILE A 141 -18.71 -9.75 29.11
CA ILE A 141 -17.63 -9.18 28.28
C ILE A 141 -18.23 -8.33 27.16
N LEU A 142 -17.97 -7.02 27.24
CA LEU A 142 -18.40 -6.04 26.25
C LEU A 142 -17.24 -5.68 25.31
N PRO A 143 -17.53 -5.19 24.08
CA PRO A 143 -16.55 -4.43 23.30
C PRO A 143 -15.98 -3.25 24.11
N PRO A 144 -14.74 -2.80 23.83
CA PRO A 144 -14.15 -1.64 24.50
C PRO A 144 -14.97 -0.38 24.22
N ARG A 145 -15.72 0.06 25.23
CA ARG A 145 -16.55 1.28 25.22
C ARG A 145 -15.76 2.48 25.74
N HIS A 146 -16.42 3.64 25.83
CA HIS A 146 -15.95 4.72 26.68
C HIS A 146 -15.90 4.24 28.14
N ALA A 147 -14.72 4.24 28.75
CA ALA A 147 -14.51 3.97 30.17
C ALA A 147 -14.36 5.30 30.94
N HIS A 148 -14.33 5.26 32.28
CA HIS A 148 -14.02 6.46 33.08
C HIS A 148 -12.54 6.86 32.98
N ASP A 149 -11.68 5.86 32.74
CA ASP A 149 -10.22 5.97 32.71
C ASP A 149 -9.71 5.16 31.50
N LEU A 150 -8.43 4.81 31.46
CA LEU A 150 -7.82 3.96 30.44
C LEU A 150 -8.59 2.64 30.21
N LYS A 151 -8.70 2.26 28.93
CA LYS A 151 -9.22 0.94 28.53
C LYS A 151 -8.15 -0.12 28.73
N ASN A 152 -8.56 -1.36 28.98
CA ASN A 152 -7.64 -2.51 28.93
C ASN A 152 -7.03 -2.59 27.50
N PRO A 153 -5.70 -2.51 27.33
CA PRO A 153 -5.08 -2.40 26.01
C PRO A 153 -5.20 -3.71 25.22
N ALA A 154 -5.03 -4.88 25.85
CA ALA A 154 -5.29 -6.18 25.24
C ALA A 154 -6.74 -6.29 24.70
N GLN A 155 -7.73 -5.84 25.48
CA GLN A 155 -9.14 -5.80 25.03
C GLN A 155 -9.35 -4.89 23.80
N VAL A 156 -8.58 -3.80 23.68
CA VAL A 156 -8.60 -2.90 22.52
C VAL A 156 -7.89 -3.54 21.32
N ALA A 157 -6.77 -4.23 21.51
CA ALA A 157 -6.08 -4.99 20.48
C ALA A 157 -6.95 -6.12 19.92
N ASP A 158 -7.58 -6.93 20.78
CA ASP A 158 -8.48 -8.00 20.37
C ASP A 158 -9.75 -7.50 19.68
N PHE A 159 -10.29 -6.35 20.07
CA PHE A 159 -11.40 -5.76 19.33
C PHE A 159 -10.99 -5.24 17.94
N ARG A 160 -9.74 -4.80 17.75
CA ARG A 160 -9.18 -4.49 16.42
C ARG A 160 -8.97 -5.74 15.59
N ARG A 161 -8.43 -6.83 16.17
CA ARG A 161 -8.33 -8.16 15.54
C ARG A 161 -9.71 -8.64 15.08
N PHE A 162 -10.70 -8.64 15.97
CA PHE A 162 -12.09 -8.97 15.62
C PHE A 162 -12.66 -8.09 14.50
N THR A 163 -12.46 -6.76 14.57
CA THR A 163 -12.96 -5.83 13.53
C THR A 163 -12.29 -6.09 12.17
N SER A 164 -10.99 -6.39 12.18
CA SER A 164 -10.22 -6.81 11.01
C SER A 164 -10.77 -8.09 10.39
N ASP A 165 -11.06 -9.10 11.22
CA ASP A 165 -11.60 -10.39 10.78
C ASP A 165 -13.03 -10.28 10.24
N MET A 166 -13.90 -9.45 10.84
CA MET A 166 -15.25 -9.19 10.30
C MET A 166 -15.21 -8.42 8.97
N LEU A 167 -14.25 -7.51 8.79
CA LEU A 167 -14.01 -6.83 7.51
C LEU A 167 -13.41 -7.78 6.46
N LEU A 168 -12.68 -8.81 6.88
CA LEU A 168 -12.16 -9.86 6.01
C LEU A 168 -13.26 -10.84 5.61
N GLU A 169 -14.11 -11.27 6.55
CA GLU A 169 -15.22 -12.19 6.33
C GLU A 169 -16.19 -11.69 5.25
N CYS A 170 -16.59 -10.41 5.32
CA CYS A 170 -17.41 -9.77 4.28
C CYS A 170 -16.69 -9.79 2.91
N LEU A 171 -15.39 -9.49 2.89
CA LEU A 171 -14.61 -9.48 1.65
C LEU A 171 -14.47 -10.88 1.04
N THR A 172 -14.22 -11.91 1.86
CA THR A 172 -14.13 -13.30 1.41
C THR A 172 -15.47 -13.82 0.95
N ALA A 173 -16.58 -13.45 1.61
CA ALA A 173 -17.93 -13.82 1.18
C ALA A 173 -18.25 -13.23 -0.21
N GLU A 174 -18.06 -11.92 -0.42
CA GLU A 174 -18.24 -11.29 -1.72
C GLU A 174 -17.34 -11.90 -2.81
N ARG A 175 -16.05 -12.11 -2.49
CA ARG A 175 -15.05 -12.74 -3.37
C ARG A 175 -15.45 -14.15 -3.79
N ASP A 176 -15.88 -14.98 -2.83
CA ASP A 176 -16.22 -16.38 -3.07
C ASP A 176 -17.62 -16.53 -3.67
N ILE A 177 -18.42 -15.46 -3.71
CA ILE A 177 -19.55 -15.36 -4.63
C ILE A 177 -19.03 -15.08 -6.05
N VAL A 178 -18.24 -14.02 -6.28
CA VAL A 178 -17.70 -13.69 -7.62
C VAL A 178 -16.97 -14.89 -8.26
N ARG A 179 -16.09 -15.56 -7.51
CA ARG A 179 -15.35 -16.74 -7.97
C ARG A 179 -16.22 -17.95 -8.32
N ARG A 180 -17.48 -18.04 -7.88
CA ARG A 180 -18.41 -19.11 -8.34
C ARG A 180 -18.91 -18.89 -9.76
N HIS A 181 -18.77 -17.67 -10.30
CA HIS A 181 -19.34 -17.29 -11.60
C HIS A 181 -18.27 -16.93 -12.62
N THR A 182 -17.25 -16.21 -12.19
CA THR A 182 -16.10 -15.83 -13.03
C THR A 182 -14.79 -16.32 -12.41
N PRO A 183 -14.57 -17.65 -12.25
CA PRO A 183 -13.43 -18.24 -11.52
C PRO A 183 -12.04 -17.93 -12.11
N HIS A 184 -11.98 -17.31 -13.29
CA HIS A 184 -10.77 -16.87 -13.98
C HIS A 184 -10.58 -15.35 -13.97
N THR A 185 -11.55 -14.58 -13.48
CA THR A 185 -11.45 -13.13 -13.28
C THR A 185 -10.92 -12.84 -11.87
N PRO A 186 -9.79 -12.12 -11.71
CA PRO A 186 -9.15 -11.91 -10.41
C PRO A 186 -9.91 -10.92 -9.53
N VAL A 187 -10.08 -11.25 -8.25
CA VAL A 187 -10.73 -10.38 -7.27
C VAL A 187 -9.69 -9.53 -6.51
N THR A 188 -10.00 -8.23 -6.36
CA THR A 188 -9.20 -7.25 -5.61
C THR A 188 -10.10 -6.26 -4.86
N SER A 189 -9.56 -5.50 -3.92
CA SER A 189 -10.09 -4.17 -3.63
C SER A 189 -9.02 -3.22 -3.09
N ASN A 190 -9.14 -1.95 -3.46
CA ASN A 190 -8.29 -0.87 -2.98
C ASN A 190 -7.98 -0.95 -1.47
N PHE A 191 -6.71 -0.96 -1.13
CA PHE A 191 -6.21 -0.65 0.21
C PHE A 191 -6.08 0.86 0.37
N MET A 192 -6.36 1.37 1.57
CA MET A 192 -5.89 2.68 2.00
C MET A 192 -4.42 2.60 2.44
N ARG A 193 -3.63 3.62 2.15
CA ARG A 193 -2.25 3.79 2.67
C ARG A 193 -2.22 3.64 4.21
N LEU A 194 -1.35 2.75 4.71
CA LEU A 194 -1.01 2.58 6.14
C LEU A 194 -2.22 2.80 7.07
N TRP A 195 -3.30 2.04 6.86
CA TRP A 195 -4.51 2.21 7.64
C TRP A 195 -4.52 1.29 8.85
N ILE A 196 -4.66 1.88 10.04
CA ILE A 196 -4.66 1.19 11.34
C ILE A 196 -5.95 0.38 11.62
N GLY A 197 -6.93 0.37 10.72
CA GLY A 197 -8.26 -0.21 10.98
C GLY A 197 -8.45 -1.70 10.65
N ARG A 198 -7.49 -2.33 9.96
CA ARG A 198 -7.54 -3.74 9.53
C ARG A 198 -6.12 -4.22 9.18
N ASP A 199 -5.79 -5.47 9.52
CA ASP A 199 -4.53 -6.07 9.09
C ASP A 199 -4.50 -6.22 7.57
N ALA A 200 -3.42 -5.73 6.97
CA ALA A 200 -3.23 -5.77 5.53
C ALA A 200 -2.43 -6.99 5.03
N TRP A 201 -1.72 -7.71 5.90
CA TRP A 201 -1.01 -8.94 5.52
C TRP A 201 -2.00 -10.08 5.27
N ARG A 202 -2.80 -10.45 6.28
CA ARG A 202 -3.81 -11.52 6.16
C ARG A 202 -4.84 -11.21 5.08
N ARG A 203 -5.25 -9.95 4.93
CA ARG A 203 -6.13 -9.54 3.81
C ARG A 203 -5.49 -9.78 2.44
N ALA A 204 -4.21 -9.44 2.25
CA ALA A 204 -3.55 -9.62 0.96
C ALA A 204 -3.49 -11.09 0.55
N GLY A 205 -3.31 -12.01 1.52
CA GLY A 205 -3.39 -13.46 1.30
C GLY A 205 -4.75 -13.96 0.77
N GLU A 206 -5.84 -13.20 0.96
CA GLU A 206 -7.18 -13.55 0.50
C GLU A 206 -7.58 -12.93 -0.85
N GLU A 207 -6.78 -12.02 -1.43
CA GLU A 207 -7.05 -11.42 -2.74
C GLU A 207 -6.26 -12.12 -3.87
N ASP A 208 -6.69 -11.95 -5.11
CA ASP A 208 -5.97 -12.45 -6.30
C ASP A 208 -4.98 -11.40 -6.85
N VAL A 209 -5.27 -10.12 -6.61
CA VAL A 209 -4.40 -8.98 -6.94
C VAL A 209 -4.51 -7.96 -5.81
N VAL A 210 -3.37 -7.48 -5.29
CA VAL A 210 -3.35 -6.39 -4.30
C VAL A 210 -3.42 -5.05 -5.03
N SER A 211 -4.29 -4.15 -4.56
CA SER A 211 -4.47 -2.81 -5.13
C SER A 211 -4.48 -1.70 -4.08
N VAL A 212 -4.16 -0.46 -4.42
CA VAL A 212 -4.05 0.65 -3.44
C VAL A 212 -4.52 1.99 -4.00
N GLY A 213 -5.08 2.83 -3.14
CA GLY A 213 -5.38 4.24 -3.43
C GLY A 213 -4.38 5.20 -2.76
N LEU A 214 -3.77 6.10 -3.55
CA LEU A 214 -2.71 7.01 -3.11
C LEU A 214 -2.77 8.38 -3.81
N CYS A 215 -3.07 9.41 -3.03
CA CYS A 215 -2.90 10.82 -3.41
C CYS A 215 -2.06 11.56 -2.33
N PRO A 216 -0.76 11.83 -2.56
CA PRO A 216 0.06 12.68 -1.68
C PRO A 216 -0.32 14.17 -1.80
N ASP A 217 0.02 15.01 -0.81
CA ASP A 217 -0.07 16.47 -0.96
C ASP A 217 1.09 16.94 -1.87
N PRO A 218 0.85 17.63 -3.00
CA PRO A 218 1.90 18.09 -3.92
C PRO A 218 2.84 19.16 -3.34
N ARG A 219 2.63 19.59 -2.09
CA ARG A 219 3.54 20.46 -1.34
C ARG A 219 4.41 19.73 -0.32
N ASP A 220 4.09 18.47 0.03
CA ASP A 220 4.89 17.69 0.98
C ASP A 220 6.28 17.45 0.38
N PRO A 221 7.38 17.97 0.97
CA PRO A 221 8.73 17.74 0.47
C PRO A 221 9.17 16.28 0.56
N LEU A 222 8.45 15.45 1.32
CA LEU A 222 8.63 14.00 1.42
C LEU A 222 7.59 13.21 0.61
N GLY A 223 6.76 13.87 -0.20
CA GLY A 223 5.64 13.23 -0.92
C GLY A 223 6.07 12.07 -1.83
N GLY A 224 7.24 12.18 -2.48
CA GLY A 224 7.83 11.10 -3.29
C GLY A 224 8.31 9.90 -2.46
N GLN A 225 8.93 10.15 -1.30
CA GLN A 225 9.43 9.13 -0.39
C GLN A 225 8.27 8.42 0.32
N ARG A 226 7.28 9.17 0.81
CA ARG A 226 6.02 8.62 1.35
C ARG A 226 5.23 7.83 0.29
N GLY A 227 5.27 8.23 -0.97
CA GLY A 227 4.70 7.47 -2.08
C GLY A 227 5.43 6.14 -2.30
N ALA A 228 6.76 6.18 -2.39
CA ALA A 228 7.61 5.00 -2.50
C ALA A 228 7.40 3.99 -1.36
N LEU A 229 7.18 4.45 -0.12
CA LEU A 229 6.86 3.59 1.03
C LEU A 229 5.60 2.75 0.76
N VAL A 230 4.52 3.40 0.30
CA VAL A 230 3.27 2.71 -0.05
C VAL A 230 3.48 1.75 -1.21
N HIS A 231 4.24 2.14 -2.23
CA HIS A 231 4.51 1.31 -3.40
C HIS A 231 5.27 0.03 -3.01
N ASP A 232 6.32 0.15 -2.18
CA ASP A 232 7.07 -1.00 -1.68
C ASP A 232 6.18 -1.90 -0.80
N LEU A 233 5.51 -1.33 0.22
CA LEU A 233 4.58 -2.07 1.09
C LEU A 233 3.42 -2.73 0.33
N THR A 234 3.04 -2.22 -0.85
CA THR A 234 2.00 -2.81 -1.71
C THR A 234 2.57 -3.92 -2.58
N ARG A 235 3.77 -3.75 -3.17
CA ARG A 235 4.48 -4.81 -3.89
C ARG A 235 4.75 -6.02 -3.00
N SER A 236 5.24 -5.82 -1.79
CA SER A 236 5.62 -6.93 -0.91
C SER A 236 4.40 -7.72 -0.45
N ARG A 237 3.27 -7.05 -0.12
CA ARG A 237 1.97 -7.71 0.11
C ARG A 237 1.44 -8.46 -1.12
N ALA A 238 1.77 -8.00 -2.33
CA ALA A 238 1.39 -8.68 -3.58
C ALA A 238 2.30 -9.86 -3.94
N HIS A 239 3.50 -9.94 -3.35
CA HIS A 239 4.59 -10.84 -3.76
C HIS A 239 4.82 -10.84 -5.30
N GLY A 240 4.65 -9.69 -5.94
CA GLY A 240 4.57 -9.55 -7.40
C GLY A 240 3.99 -8.22 -7.87
N PRO A 241 3.46 -8.15 -9.11
CA PRO A 241 2.81 -6.97 -9.64
C PRO A 241 1.54 -6.59 -8.88
N TRP A 242 1.28 -5.29 -8.78
CA TRP A 242 0.14 -4.72 -8.03
C TRP A 242 -0.57 -3.62 -8.83
N MET A 243 -1.73 -3.15 -8.35
CA MET A 243 -2.48 -2.07 -8.99
C MET A 243 -2.46 -0.77 -8.16
N LEU A 244 -2.04 0.34 -8.77
CA LEU A 244 -2.44 1.66 -8.29
C LEU A 244 -3.87 1.90 -8.80
N MET A 245 -4.87 1.61 -7.96
CA MET A 245 -6.29 1.68 -8.33
C MET A 245 -6.78 3.13 -8.38
N GLU A 246 -6.32 3.94 -7.43
CA GLU A 246 -6.63 5.37 -7.39
C GLU A 246 -5.35 6.19 -7.20
N GLN A 247 -5.10 7.11 -8.12
CA GLN A 247 -4.30 8.31 -7.88
C GLN A 247 -5.09 9.57 -8.23
N ALA A 248 -4.52 10.73 -7.91
CA ALA A 248 -5.07 12.02 -8.31
C ALA A 248 -4.81 12.27 -9.81
N ALA A 249 -5.85 12.54 -10.60
CA ALA A 249 -5.68 13.09 -11.95
C ALA A 249 -5.31 14.59 -11.90
N GLY A 250 -5.80 15.29 -10.87
CA GLY A 250 -5.54 16.68 -10.56
C GLY A 250 -5.91 16.96 -9.09
N PRO A 251 -6.04 18.23 -8.65
CA PRO A 251 -6.26 18.57 -7.24
C PRO A 251 -7.44 17.79 -6.63
N VAL A 252 -7.21 17.26 -5.44
CA VAL A 252 -8.23 16.55 -4.63
C VAL A 252 -9.07 17.55 -3.80
N ASN A 253 -9.92 17.04 -2.90
CA ASN A 253 -10.88 17.81 -2.11
C ASN A 253 -10.73 17.62 -0.58
N ARG A 254 -9.66 16.97 -0.12
CA ARG A 254 -9.53 16.42 1.25
C ARG A 254 -8.44 17.03 2.13
N HIS A 255 -7.53 17.83 1.57
CA HIS A 255 -6.50 18.54 2.34
C HIS A 255 -7.04 19.89 2.84
N GLY A 256 -6.43 20.43 3.90
CA GLY A 256 -6.80 21.76 4.43
C GLY A 256 -6.63 22.90 3.41
N VAL A 257 -5.70 22.75 2.46
CA VAL A 257 -5.67 23.54 1.22
C VAL A 257 -5.34 22.60 0.06
N ASN A 258 -6.26 22.44 -0.88
CA ASN A 258 -6.10 21.54 -2.02
C ASN A 258 -5.44 22.28 -3.19
N HIS A 259 -4.12 22.20 -3.27
CA HIS A 259 -3.37 22.79 -4.39
C HIS A 259 -3.35 21.85 -5.60
N PRO A 260 -3.37 22.39 -6.83
CA PRO A 260 -3.11 21.59 -8.03
C PRO A 260 -1.66 21.14 -8.08
N GLU A 261 -1.46 19.93 -8.61
CA GLU A 261 -0.15 19.40 -8.97
C GLU A 261 0.53 20.35 -9.97
N PRO A 262 1.84 20.61 -9.81
CA PRO A 262 2.66 21.17 -10.87
C PRO A 262 2.71 20.21 -12.08
N ARG A 263 2.87 20.77 -13.28
CA ARG A 263 3.09 19.98 -14.51
C ARG A 263 4.25 19.00 -14.31
N GLY A 264 4.05 17.75 -14.73
CA GLY A 264 5.03 16.68 -14.63
C GLY A 264 4.99 15.89 -13.32
N LEU A 265 4.44 16.44 -12.22
CA LEU A 265 4.41 15.73 -10.94
C LEU A 265 3.47 14.51 -10.97
N ASN A 266 2.34 14.60 -11.68
CA ASN A 266 1.44 13.46 -11.85
C ASN A 266 2.13 12.34 -12.65
N ARG A 267 2.80 12.69 -13.76
CA ARG A 267 3.62 11.76 -14.55
C ARG A 267 4.75 11.13 -13.72
N LEU A 268 5.43 11.91 -12.89
CA LEU A 268 6.51 11.47 -12.00
C LEU A 268 6.01 10.35 -11.08
N TRP A 269 4.89 10.56 -10.37
CA TRP A 269 4.31 9.59 -9.46
C TRP A 269 3.68 8.38 -10.17
N SER A 270 3.03 8.59 -11.33
CA SER A 270 2.54 7.52 -12.20
C SER A 270 3.67 6.55 -12.58
N LEU A 271 4.81 7.09 -13.04
CA LEU A 271 5.97 6.28 -13.39
C LEU A 271 6.72 5.74 -12.15
N GLN A 272 6.64 6.40 -10.99
CA GLN A 272 7.17 5.87 -9.72
C GLN A 272 6.43 4.60 -9.29
N ALA A 273 5.11 4.52 -9.50
CA ALA A 273 4.34 3.31 -9.25
C ALA A 273 4.77 2.18 -10.19
N VAL A 274 4.85 2.44 -11.50
CA VAL A 274 5.32 1.46 -12.50
C VAL A 274 6.74 0.97 -12.19
N ALA A 275 7.65 1.89 -11.84
CA ALA A 275 9.02 1.58 -11.44
C ALA A 275 9.08 0.66 -10.21
N ARG A 276 8.13 0.79 -9.27
CA ARG A 276 8.06 0.01 -8.02
C ARG A 276 7.12 -1.20 -8.07
N GLY A 277 6.72 -1.63 -9.26
CA GLY A 277 6.01 -2.90 -9.47
C GLY A 277 4.54 -2.79 -9.90
N ALA A 278 4.00 -1.59 -10.11
CA ALA A 278 2.62 -1.46 -10.55
C ALA A 278 2.45 -1.91 -12.02
N ASP A 279 1.46 -2.75 -12.27
CA ASP A 279 0.98 -3.11 -13.63
C ASP A 279 -0.42 -2.53 -13.92
N ALA A 280 -0.94 -1.69 -13.02
CA ALA A 280 -2.03 -0.77 -13.31
C ALA A 280 -1.74 0.63 -12.71
N VAL A 281 -2.09 1.68 -13.46
CA VAL A 281 -2.08 3.08 -13.02
C VAL A 281 -3.44 3.69 -13.35
N CYS A 282 -4.32 3.73 -12.35
CA CYS A 282 -5.69 4.18 -12.46
C CYS A 282 -5.95 5.39 -11.56
N CYS A 283 -6.79 6.32 -12.03
CA CYS A 283 -7.07 7.60 -11.39
C CYS A 283 -8.51 7.66 -10.87
N PHE A 284 -8.69 8.09 -9.61
CA PHE A 284 -10.02 8.56 -9.19
C PHE A 284 -10.13 10.04 -9.58
N GLN A 285 -10.93 10.42 -10.58
CA GLN A 285 -11.86 9.63 -11.40
C GLN A 285 -11.70 9.95 -12.90
N TRP A 286 -12.39 9.23 -13.77
CA TRP A 286 -12.40 9.52 -15.21
C TRP A 286 -12.94 10.92 -15.52
N ARG A 287 -14.21 11.20 -15.22
CA ARG A 287 -14.86 12.50 -15.47
C ARG A 287 -15.23 13.16 -14.15
N GLN A 288 -14.88 14.43 -13.98
CA GLN A 288 -15.11 15.18 -12.74
C GLN A 288 -16.61 15.36 -12.45
N SER A 289 -17.10 14.79 -11.35
CA SER A 289 -18.51 14.93 -10.91
C SER A 289 -18.97 16.40 -10.85
N ARG A 290 -20.21 16.67 -11.25
CA ARG A 290 -20.82 18.01 -11.16
C ARG A 290 -21.44 18.31 -9.78
N GLN A 291 -21.65 17.29 -8.96
CA GLN A 291 -22.38 17.37 -7.69
C GLN A 291 -21.74 16.50 -6.58
N GLY A 292 -22.36 16.49 -5.39
CA GLY A 292 -21.83 15.78 -4.23
C GLY A 292 -20.64 16.46 -3.55
N ALA A 293 -19.96 15.72 -2.66
CA ALA A 293 -18.78 16.19 -1.93
C ALA A 293 -17.51 16.26 -2.81
N GLU A 294 -17.42 15.42 -3.84
CA GLU A 294 -16.22 15.27 -4.66
C GLU A 294 -16.22 16.08 -5.96
N LYS A 295 -17.20 16.98 -6.18
CA LYS A 295 -17.26 17.86 -7.37
C LYS A 295 -16.01 18.72 -7.63
N PHE A 296 -15.16 18.90 -6.62
CA PHE A 296 -13.88 19.61 -6.72
C PHE A 296 -12.63 18.70 -6.74
N ARG A 297 -12.78 17.37 -6.58
CA ARG A 297 -11.72 16.38 -6.85
C ARG A 297 -11.62 16.18 -8.36
N SER A 298 -10.50 16.58 -8.96
CA SER A 298 -10.33 16.59 -10.41
C SER A 298 -10.44 15.19 -11.02
N GLY A 299 -11.20 15.08 -12.10
CA GLY A 299 -11.13 13.93 -12.99
C GLY A 299 -9.99 14.04 -14.01
N MET A 300 -9.75 12.96 -14.75
CA MET A 300 -8.89 12.91 -15.94
C MET A 300 -9.42 13.87 -17.02
N VAL A 301 -10.73 13.82 -17.25
CA VAL A 301 -11.53 14.87 -17.87
C VAL A 301 -12.09 15.74 -16.75
N SER A 302 -11.42 16.87 -16.48
CA SER A 302 -11.90 17.88 -15.54
C SER A 302 -13.01 18.74 -16.15
N HIS A 303 -13.59 19.67 -15.39
CA HIS A 303 -14.59 20.63 -15.89
C HIS A 303 -14.08 21.51 -17.06
N ALA A 304 -12.78 21.50 -17.37
CA ALA A 304 -12.20 22.16 -18.53
C ALA A 304 -12.20 21.31 -19.83
N GLY A 305 -12.68 20.05 -19.77
CA GLY A 305 -12.80 19.16 -20.92
C GLY A 305 -11.45 18.77 -21.57
N GLU A 306 -11.51 18.41 -22.86
CA GLU A 306 -10.36 17.94 -23.65
C GLU A 306 -9.20 18.94 -23.69
N GLN A 307 -9.50 20.24 -23.74
CA GLN A 307 -8.48 21.30 -23.78
C GLN A 307 -7.91 21.63 -22.39
N GLY A 308 -8.44 21.00 -21.33
CA GLY A 308 -7.97 21.15 -19.96
C GLY A 308 -6.54 20.62 -19.78
N ARG A 309 -5.72 21.37 -19.01
CA ARG A 309 -4.32 21.02 -18.71
C ARG A 309 -4.16 19.57 -18.23
N THR A 310 -5.12 19.08 -17.45
CA THR A 310 -5.14 17.75 -16.84
C THR A 310 -5.30 16.67 -17.90
N PHE A 311 -6.27 16.83 -18.81
CA PHE A 311 -6.45 15.85 -19.88
C PHE A 311 -5.23 15.76 -20.77
N GLN A 312 -4.61 16.89 -21.15
CA GLN A 312 -3.38 16.89 -21.95
C GLN A 312 -2.18 16.21 -21.24
N GLU A 313 -2.10 16.28 -19.90
CA GLU A 313 -1.09 15.54 -19.13
C GLU A 313 -1.44 14.03 -19.04
N ILE A 314 -2.72 13.69 -18.84
CA ILE A 314 -3.22 12.31 -18.90
C ILE A 314 -2.95 11.65 -20.27
N ARG A 315 -3.15 12.35 -21.40
CA ARG A 315 -2.83 11.83 -22.74
C ARG A 315 -1.36 11.43 -22.86
N ARG A 316 -0.45 12.23 -22.29
CA ARG A 316 0.98 11.89 -22.25
C ARG A 316 1.23 10.67 -21.37
N ILE A 317 0.67 10.66 -20.16
CA ILE A 317 0.86 9.54 -19.22
C ILE A 317 0.37 8.23 -19.84
N GLY A 318 -0.83 8.20 -20.44
CA GLY A 318 -1.41 6.98 -21.02
C GLY A 318 -0.65 6.37 -22.21
N ALA A 319 0.14 7.17 -22.93
CA ALA A 319 0.98 6.69 -24.02
C ALA A 319 2.22 5.91 -23.51
N GLU A 320 2.72 6.22 -22.32
CA GLU A 320 3.99 5.70 -21.81
C GLU A 320 3.92 4.23 -21.32
N PRO A 321 2.83 3.73 -20.69
CA PRO A 321 2.59 2.30 -20.44
C PRO A 321 2.68 1.40 -21.68
N ALA A 322 2.34 1.91 -22.88
CA ALA A 322 2.47 1.14 -24.12
C ALA A 322 3.95 0.99 -24.56
N ALA A 323 4.79 1.99 -24.28
CA ALA A 323 6.24 1.92 -24.56
C ALA A 323 6.99 1.04 -23.56
N LEU A 324 6.54 1.00 -22.29
CA LEU A 324 7.23 0.28 -21.20
C LEU A 324 6.70 -1.14 -20.95
N GLY A 325 5.42 -1.42 -21.24
CA GLY A 325 4.73 -2.66 -20.84
C GLY A 325 5.22 -3.96 -21.48
N ALA A 326 6.12 -3.89 -22.47
CA ALA A 326 6.83 -5.04 -23.00
C ALA A 326 7.97 -5.53 -22.09
N GLU A 327 8.62 -4.62 -21.34
CA GLU A 327 9.85 -4.92 -20.58
C GLU A 327 9.66 -4.97 -19.05
N VAL A 328 8.56 -4.41 -18.51
CA VAL A 328 8.31 -4.40 -17.05
C VAL A 328 7.10 -5.21 -16.59
N LYS A 329 6.10 -5.45 -17.45
CA LYS A 329 4.88 -6.18 -17.06
C LYS A 329 5.22 -7.59 -16.57
N GLY A 330 4.64 -8.01 -15.44
CA GLY A 330 4.87 -9.32 -14.84
C GLY A 330 6.24 -9.46 -14.16
N THR A 331 7.17 -8.53 -14.37
CA THR A 331 8.49 -8.58 -13.73
C THR A 331 8.39 -8.30 -12.25
N ARG A 332 9.16 -9.07 -11.47
CA ARG A 332 9.42 -8.84 -10.06
C ARG A 332 10.53 -7.79 -9.89
N ILE A 333 10.70 -7.35 -8.65
CA ILE A 333 11.81 -6.53 -8.19
C ILE A 333 12.41 -7.29 -7.02
N ASP A 334 13.66 -7.72 -7.14
CA ASP A 334 14.35 -8.45 -6.09
C ASP A 334 14.99 -7.45 -5.10
N ALA A 335 14.89 -7.74 -3.80
CA ALA A 335 15.36 -6.86 -2.73
C ALA A 335 16.26 -7.62 -1.75
N ASP A 336 17.48 -7.12 -1.51
CA ASP A 336 18.36 -7.66 -0.46
C ASP A 336 17.89 -7.26 0.96
N VAL A 337 16.95 -6.31 1.09
CA VAL A 337 16.55 -5.67 2.36
C VAL A 337 15.07 -5.88 2.65
N ALA A 338 14.73 -6.25 3.89
CA ALA A 338 13.35 -6.27 4.40
C ALA A 338 13.16 -5.25 5.52
N VAL A 339 12.07 -4.48 5.46
CA VAL A 339 11.58 -3.65 6.58
C VAL A 339 10.42 -4.38 7.25
N LEU A 340 10.61 -4.83 8.49
CA LEU A 340 9.57 -5.56 9.20
C LEU A 340 8.46 -4.62 9.68
N HIS A 341 7.22 -5.06 9.51
CA HIS A 341 6.03 -4.31 9.92
C HIS A 341 4.90 -5.28 10.28
N ASP A 342 4.21 -5.03 11.38
CA ASP A 342 3.03 -5.78 11.79
C ASP A 342 1.92 -4.84 12.33
N TRP A 343 0.69 -5.14 11.93
CA TRP A 343 -0.51 -4.44 12.39
C TRP A 343 -0.87 -4.79 13.83
N HIS A 344 -0.63 -6.00 14.34
CA HIS A 344 -0.96 -6.37 15.72
C HIS A 344 -0.06 -5.61 16.73
N SER A 345 1.24 -5.54 16.46
CA SER A 345 2.23 -4.71 17.14
C SER A 345 1.88 -3.24 17.09
N TRP A 346 1.48 -2.70 15.93
CA TRP A 346 1.01 -1.33 15.84
C TRP A 346 -0.25 -1.09 16.70
N TRP A 347 -1.20 -2.02 16.70
CA TRP A 347 -2.43 -1.90 17.48
C TRP A 347 -2.22 -1.88 18.99
N ALA A 348 -1.30 -2.71 19.50
CA ALA A 348 -0.95 -2.74 20.91
C ALA A 348 -0.08 -1.52 21.28
N GLY A 349 1.01 -1.27 20.56
CA GLY A 349 1.90 -0.12 20.81
C GLY A 349 1.24 1.25 20.68
N ALA A 350 0.16 1.38 19.89
CA ALA A 350 -0.64 2.60 19.78
C ALA A 350 -1.69 2.81 20.90
N HIS A 351 -1.67 2.02 21.98
CA HIS A 351 -2.61 2.15 23.10
C HIS A 351 -2.55 3.53 23.80
N GLU A 352 -3.55 3.79 24.64
CA GLU A 352 -3.80 5.10 25.27
C GLU A 352 -2.85 5.41 26.44
N GLY A 353 -2.27 4.38 27.06
CA GLY A 353 -1.35 4.48 28.22
C GLY A 353 0.11 4.16 27.88
N ARG A 354 0.53 4.35 26.62
CA ARG A 354 1.90 4.10 26.18
C ARG A 354 2.91 5.13 26.72
N PRO A 355 4.22 4.82 26.84
CA PRO A 355 5.19 5.70 27.50
C PRO A 355 5.37 7.08 26.84
N SER A 356 5.13 7.22 25.53
CA SER A 356 5.04 8.54 24.88
C SER A 356 4.01 8.59 23.76
N ARG A 357 3.26 9.70 23.72
CA ARG A 357 2.25 9.98 22.70
C ARG A 357 2.85 10.56 21.41
N GLU A 358 4.08 11.07 21.48
CA GLU A 358 4.83 11.62 20.34
C GLU A 358 5.32 10.53 19.37
N VAL A 359 5.40 9.27 19.84
CA VAL A 359 5.65 8.12 18.96
C VAL A 359 4.40 7.81 18.14
N ASP A 360 4.53 7.98 16.81
CA ASP A 360 3.59 7.51 15.79
C ASP A 360 4.32 6.61 14.78
N LEU A 361 3.93 5.33 14.72
CA LEU A 361 4.63 4.33 13.90
C LEU A 361 4.70 4.70 12.40
N PRO A 362 3.65 5.24 11.73
CA PRO A 362 3.76 5.76 10.37
C PRO A 362 4.89 6.76 10.12
N GLU A 363 5.19 7.65 11.07
CA GLU A 363 6.31 8.59 10.94
C GLU A 363 7.67 7.91 11.24
N VAL A 364 7.73 6.96 12.19
CA VAL A 364 8.91 6.11 12.40
C VAL A 364 9.24 5.32 11.13
N LEU A 365 8.28 4.57 10.59
CA LEU A 365 8.39 3.86 9.32
C LEU A 365 8.80 4.79 8.18
N THR A 366 8.23 6.01 8.12
CA THR A 366 8.61 7.01 7.11
C THR A 366 10.08 7.43 7.25
N ALA A 367 10.58 7.63 8.48
CA ALA A 367 11.96 8.03 8.72
C ALA A 367 12.97 6.93 8.32
N TRP A 368 12.73 5.68 8.76
CA TRP A 368 13.60 4.54 8.43
C TRP A 368 13.53 4.17 6.93
N HIS A 369 12.34 4.17 6.33
CA HIS A 369 12.19 3.92 4.88
C HIS A 369 12.83 5.03 4.04
N ARG A 370 12.68 6.31 4.45
CA ARG A 370 13.34 7.45 3.78
C ARG A 370 14.86 7.28 3.75
N ALA A 371 15.48 6.84 4.86
CA ALA A 371 16.91 6.56 4.89
C ALA A 371 17.33 5.51 3.84
N LEU A 372 16.61 4.39 3.74
CA LEU A 372 16.87 3.37 2.72
C LEU A 372 16.60 3.86 1.28
N TRP A 373 15.66 4.81 1.11
CA TRP A 373 15.37 5.48 -0.16
C TRP A 373 16.47 6.47 -0.58
N GLU A 374 16.96 7.25 0.37
CA GLU A 374 18.06 8.23 0.18
C GLU A 374 19.40 7.51 -0.08
N ALA A 375 19.59 6.32 0.48
CA ALA A 375 20.69 5.40 0.15
C ALA A 375 20.48 4.58 -1.13
N HIS A 376 19.36 4.74 -1.84
CA HIS A 376 18.98 4.00 -3.06
C HIS A 376 19.05 2.47 -2.93
N LEU A 377 18.76 1.95 -1.74
CA LEU A 377 18.68 0.52 -1.47
C LEU A 377 17.32 -0.01 -1.90
N THR A 378 17.29 -1.15 -2.60
CA THR A 378 16.04 -1.85 -2.92
C THR A 378 15.59 -2.65 -1.70
N ARG A 379 14.35 -2.40 -1.24
CA ARG A 379 13.77 -2.99 -0.03
C ARG A 379 12.33 -3.40 -0.24
N ASP A 380 11.96 -4.53 0.34
CA ASP A 380 10.59 -4.95 0.56
C ASP A 380 10.15 -4.65 2.01
N PHE A 381 8.87 -4.85 2.30
CA PHE A 381 8.35 -5.01 3.65
C PHE A 381 8.05 -6.48 3.90
N ALA A 382 8.15 -6.93 5.16
CA ALA A 382 7.72 -8.29 5.55
C ALA A 382 6.97 -8.28 6.88
N HIS A 383 6.10 -9.26 7.08
CA HIS A 383 5.61 -9.67 8.39
C HIS A 383 6.72 -10.44 9.12
N PRO A 384 6.91 -10.28 10.44
CA PRO A 384 8.05 -10.87 11.15
C PRO A 384 8.02 -12.42 11.26
N GLU A 385 6.92 -13.07 10.88
CA GLU A 385 6.78 -14.54 10.74
C GLU A 385 6.79 -15.01 9.26
N GLN A 386 7.28 -14.20 8.33
CA GLN A 386 7.54 -14.63 6.95
C GLN A 386 8.99 -15.12 6.80
N ASP A 387 9.26 -15.94 5.78
CA ASP A 387 10.61 -16.39 5.46
C ASP A 387 11.55 -15.19 5.21
N LEU A 388 12.47 -14.94 6.15
CA LEU A 388 13.46 -13.87 6.07
C LEU A 388 14.77 -14.31 5.40
N SER A 389 14.93 -15.60 5.05
CA SER A 389 16.22 -16.16 4.60
C SER A 389 16.69 -15.63 3.24
N GLY A 390 15.78 -15.08 2.42
CA GLY A 390 16.11 -14.39 1.18
C GLY A 390 16.72 -12.99 1.37
N TYR A 391 16.60 -12.39 2.56
CA TYR A 391 17.10 -11.04 2.83
C TYR A 391 18.44 -11.07 3.54
N ARG A 392 19.33 -10.16 3.14
CA ARG A 392 20.68 -10.02 3.69
C ARG A 392 20.73 -8.98 4.80
N PHE A 393 19.79 -8.05 4.78
CA PHE A 393 19.62 -7.02 5.80
C PHE A 393 18.15 -6.90 6.21
N VAL A 394 17.86 -7.16 7.49
CA VAL A 394 16.53 -7.03 8.08
C VAL A 394 16.51 -5.79 8.98
N VAL A 395 15.51 -4.93 8.77
CA VAL A 395 15.36 -3.66 9.48
C VAL A 395 14.05 -3.71 10.26
N VAL A 396 14.09 -3.44 11.56
CA VAL A 396 12.93 -3.50 12.46
C VAL A 396 12.71 -2.13 13.10
N PRO A 397 12.01 -1.18 12.46
CA PRO A 397 11.94 0.21 12.93
C PRO A 397 11.34 0.39 14.33
N GLN A 398 10.36 -0.46 14.65
CA GLN A 398 9.77 -0.67 15.98
C GLN A 398 8.83 -1.89 15.87
N LEU A 399 8.98 -2.92 16.71
CA LEU A 399 7.99 -3.99 16.86
C LEU A 399 7.77 -4.35 18.34
N TYR A 400 6.94 -3.55 19.03
CA TYR A 400 6.60 -3.72 20.45
C TYR A 400 6.12 -5.14 20.79
N LEU A 401 5.22 -5.69 19.99
CA LEU A 401 4.73 -7.07 20.10
C LEU A 401 5.52 -7.97 19.16
N LEU A 402 6.02 -9.10 19.68
CA LEU A 402 6.55 -10.20 18.88
C LEU A 402 6.08 -11.53 19.46
N THR A 403 5.69 -12.46 18.59
CA THR A 403 5.40 -13.86 18.96
C THR A 403 6.71 -14.62 19.21
N ASP A 404 6.63 -15.78 19.86
CA ASP A 404 7.82 -16.63 20.04
C ASP A 404 8.37 -17.21 18.72
N ALA A 405 7.53 -17.30 17.67
CA ALA A 405 7.93 -17.67 16.32
C ALA A 405 8.72 -16.53 15.64
N ALA A 406 8.16 -15.31 15.62
CA ALA A 406 8.80 -14.12 15.08
C ALA A 406 10.19 -13.83 15.70
N VAL A 407 10.34 -14.07 17.02
CA VAL A 407 11.64 -14.00 17.68
C VAL A 407 12.58 -15.10 17.17
N GLY A 408 12.08 -16.33 16.99
CA GLY A 408 12.85 -17.45 16.43
C GLY A 408 13.32 -17.21 14.99
N ASP A 409 12.48 -16.62 14.14
CA ASP A 409 12.78 -16.33 12.74
C ASP A 409 13.84 -15.22 12.60
N LEU A 410 13.75 -14.16 13.42
CA LEU A 410 14.78 -13.13 13.55
C LEU A 410 16.15 -13.70 13.97
N LEU A 411 16.17 -14.56 14.99
CA LEU A 411 17.39 -15.23 15.46
C LEU A 411 17.97 -16.16 14.39
N SER A 412 17.10 -16.87 13.66
CA SER A 412 17.50 -17.78 12.58
C SER A 412 18.07 -17.03 11.37
N CYS A 413 17.53 -15.85 11.05
CA CYS A 413 18.08 -14.97 10.02
C CYS A 413 19.53 -14.56 10.34
N VAL A 414 19.81 -14.11 11.57
CA VAL A 414 21.17 -13.72 11.97
C VAL A 414 22.10 -14.93 12.08
N ALA A 415 21.62 -16.07 12.61
CA ALA A 415 22.39 -17.31 12.63
C ALA A 415 22.73 -17.85 11.23
N GLY A 416 21.90 -17.54 10.22
CA GLY A 416 22.15 -17.80 8.80
C GLY A 416 23.12 -16.82 8.13
N GLY A 417 23.63 -15.81 8.84
CA GLY A 417 24.52 -14.78 8.31
C GLY A 417 23.83 -13.53 7.77
N GLY A 418 22.51 -13.38 7.96
CA GLY A 418 21.81 -12.12 7.76
C GLY A 418 22.22 -11.07 8.81
N THR A 419 22.14 -9.80 8.44
CA THR A 419 22.33 -8.68 9.39
C THR A 419 20.98 -8.14 9.82
N THR A 420 20.81 -7.80 11.11
CA THR A 420 19.57 -7.19 11.62
C THR A 420 19.88 -5.88 12.34
N ASP A 421 19.10 -4.83 12.07
CA ASP A 421 19.08 -3.56 12.78
C ASP A 421 17.68 -3.34 13.41
N CYS A 422 17.63 -2.95 14.68
CA CYS A 422 16.41 -2.88 15.48
C CYS A 422 16.28 -1.54 16.19
N GLY A 423 15.12 -0.91 16.00
CA GLY A 423 14.69 0.26 16.74
C GLY A 423 14.17 -0.08 18.13
N PHE A 424 14.03 0.99 18.92
CA PHE A 424 13.56 1.00 20.31
C PHE A 424 12.21 0.33 20.53
N LEU A 425 11.90 -0.03 21.78
CA LEU A 425 10.64 -0.67 22.19
C LEU A 425 10.25 -1.84 21.26
N THR A 426 11.20 -2.74 21.00
CA THR A 426 11.01 -3.93 20.15
C THR A 426 11.09 -5.21 20.97
N GLY A 427 10.20 -6.19 20.72
CA GLY A 427 10.17 -7.48 21.43
C GLY A 427 9.86 -7.36 22.93
N VAL A 428 9.07 -6.35 23.30
CA VAL A 428 8.71 -6.00 24.67
C VAL A 428 7.54 -6.84 25.19
N ALA A 429 6.58 -7.16 24.32
CA ALA A 429 5.36 -7.90 24.67
C ALA A 429 5.18 -9.21 23.89
N ASP A 430 4.36 -10.11 24.44
CA ASP A 430 3.81 -11.29 23.75
C ASP A 430 2.56 -10.95 22.93
N GLU A 431 2.03 -11.92 22.19
CA GLU A 431 0.83 -11.78 21.37
C GLU A 431 -0.46 -11.37 22.12
N ASP A 432 -0.50 -11.53 23.44
CA ASP A 432 -1.64 -11.16 24.29
C ASP A 432 -1.41 -9.82 25.03
N ASP A 433 -0.43 -9.02 24.59
CA ASP A 433 -0.05 -7.72 25.16
C ASP A 433 0.48 -7.83 26.62
N ARG A 434 1.19 -8.93 26.94
CA ARG A 434 1.90 -9.10 28.22
C ARG A 434 3.37 -8.74 28.07
N ILE A 435 3.86 -7.86 28.93
CA ILE A 435 5.29 -7.49 29.00
C ILE A 435 6.15 -8.73 29.33
N ARG A 436 7.16 -8.99 28.50
CA ARG A 436 8.09 -10.11 28.63
C ARG A 436 9.05 -9.89 29.81
N PRO A 437 9.42 -10.94 30.59
CA PRO A 437 10.30 -10.79 31.76
C PRO A 437 11.64 -10.12 31.44
N GLY A 438 11.92 -9.00 32.13
CA GLY A 438 13.12 -8.19 31.89
C GLY A 438 12.98 -7.16 30.75
N GLY A 439 11.74 -6.73 30.44
CA GLY A 439 11.44 -5.61 29.54
C GLY A 439 11.56 -5.90 28.05
N MET A 440 12.30 -6.94 27.67
CA MET A 440 12.47 -7.41 26.29
C MET A 440 12.82 -8.90 26.32
N ASP A 441 12.39 -9.65 25.29
CA ASP A 441 12.68 -11.08 25.16
C ASP A 441 14.17 -11.39 25.38
N ALA A 442 14.46 -12.35 26.27
CA ALA A 442 15.82 -12.66 26.68
C ALA A 442 16.71 -13.14 25.52
N ARG A 443 16.13 -13.75 24.47
CA ARG A 443 16.88 -14.20 23.28
C ARG A 443 17.29 -13.01 22.41
N LEU A 444 16.40 -12.03 22.24
CA LEU A 444 16.71 -10.77 21.53
C LEU A 444 17.70 -9.92 22.32
N ARG A 445 17.54 -9.83 23.63
CA ARG A 445 18.53 -9.16 24.49
C ARG A 445 19.92 -9.80 24.38
N GLY A 446 20.00 -11.13 24.34
CA GLY A 446 21.26 -11.83 24.04
C GLY A 446 21.80 -11.55 22.64
N LEU A 447 20.95 -11.45 21.62
CA LEU A 447 21.32 -11.12 20.23
C LEU A 447 21.95 -9.71 20.11
N PHE A 448 21.39 -8.72 20.80
CA PHE A 448 21.87 -7.33 20.78
C PHE A 448 22.88 -7.01 21.88
N GLY A 449 23.25 -7.97 22.73
CA GLY A 449 24.21 -7.77 23.82
C GLY A 449 23.70 -6.86 24.94
N ILE A 450 22.38 -6.84 25.18
CA ILE A 450 21.72 -6.04 26.23
C ILE A 450 21.55 -6.91 27.49
N ARG A 451 22.41 -6.73 28.49
CA ARG A 451 22.31 -7.48 29.76
C ARG A 451 21.06 -7.08 30.53
N THR A 452 20.81 -5.79 30.62
CA THR A 452 19.67 -5.21 31.35
C THR A 452 18.99 -4.13 30.50
N LEU A 453 17.66 -4.14 30.44
CA LEU A 453 16.84 -2.99 30.08
C LEU A 453 16.20 -2.53 31.39
N HIS A 454 16.48 -1.29 31.82
CA HIS A 454 16.06 -0.77 33.11
C HIS A 454 14.72 -0.03 33.02
N GLU A 455 14.64 0.98 32.14
CA GLU A 455 13.47 1.87 32.05
C GLU A 455 13.37 2.52 30.67
N TRP A 456 12.15 2.89 30.26
CA TRP A 456 11.87 3.67 29.05
C TRP A 456 11.72 5.15 29.40
N TRP A 457 12.66 5.98 28.94
CA TRP A 457 12.69 7.42 29.22
C TRP A 457 12.56 8.23 27.92
N PRO A 458 11.38 8.27 27.28
CA PRO A 458 11.16 9.15 26.14
C PRO A 458 11.23 10.63 26.55
N PRO A 459 11.87 11.50 25.75
CA PRO A 459 11.90 12.94 25.98
C PRO A 459 10.52 13.58 25.71
N GLU A 460 10.22 14.72 26.34
CA GLU A 460 9.04 15.51 26.01
C GLU A 460 9.15 16.22 24.65
N ALA A 461 8.02 16.71 24.12
CA ALA A 461 7.93 17.36 22.82
C ALA A 461 8.80 18.63 22.74
N GLY A 462 9.95 18.53 22.08
CA GLY A 462 10.94 19.62 21.92
C GLY A 462 12.18 19.49 22.82
N GLU A 463 12.20 18.52 23.74
CA GLU A 463 13.43 18.13 24.43
C GLU A 463 14.39 17.35 23.51
N SER A 464 15.63 17.16 23.96
CA SER A 464 16.57 16.30 23.25
C SER A 464 17.68 15.75 24.15
N VAL A 465 17.89 14.44 24.07
CA VAL A 465 19.04 13.77 24.68
C VAL A 465 20.27 14.04 23.79
N ARG A 466 21.35 14.54 24.39
CA ARG A 466 22.62 14.72 23.68
C ARG A 466 23.36 13.39 23.61
N CYS A 467 23.65 12.96 22.39
CA CYS A 467 24.49 11.79 22.13
C CYS A 467 25.86 12.26 21.61
N GLU A 468 26.79 11.32 21.40
CA GLU A 468 28.03 11.65 20.67
C GLU A 468 27.68 11.99 19.22
N GLY A 469 28.13 13.15 18.71
CA GLY A 469 27.88 13.58 17.32
C GLY A 469 26.43 13.99 16.95
N PHE A 470 25.39 13.56 17.67
CA PHE A 470 23.98 13.84 17.34
C PHE A 470 23.08 14.15 18.57
N ARG A 471 21.76 14.22 18.34
CA ARG A 471 20.72 14.36 19.36
C ARG A 471 19.58 13.36 19.12
N GLY A 472 19.16 12.63 20.15
CA GLY A 472 17.89 11.90 20.17
C GLY A 472 16.74 12.83 20.58
N THR A 473 15.58 12.73 19.92
CA THR A 473 14.45 13.68 20.09
C THR A 473 13.07 13.01 20.14
N LEU A 474 13.00 11.67 20.18
CA LEU A 474 11.75 10.90 20.09
C LEU A 474 11.65 9.82 21.17
N TRP A 475 12.77 9.22 21.54
CA TRP A 475 12.84 8.11 22.48
C TRP A 475 14.23 8.02 23.12
N SER A 476 14.31 7.47 24.34
CA SER A 476 15.55 6.95 24.91
C SER A 476 15.24 5.83 25.91
N GLU A 477 16.21 4.94 26.15
CA GLU A 477 16.05 3.74 27.00
C GLU A 477 17.30 3.63 27.88
N GLU A 478 17.13 3.33 29.16
CA GLU A 478 18.25 3.02 30.04
C GLU A 478 18.60 1.53 29.87
N ILE A 479 19.73 1.27 29.20
CA ILE A 479 20.21 -0.09 28.91
C ILE A 479 21.64 -0.29 29.44
N GLU A 480 21.92 -1.52 29.86
CA GLU A 480 23.21 -1.95 30.38
C GLU A 480 23.73 -3.09 29.51
N ALA A 481 24.92 -2.93 28.92
CA ALA A 481 25.49 -3.87 27.96
C ALA A 481 26.07 -5.14 28.62
N GLU A 482 26.13 -6.23 27.86
CA GLU A 482 26.85 -7.45 28.24
C GLU A 482 28.37 -7.23 28.24
N PRO A 483 29.12 -7.79 29.21
CA PRO A 483 30.58 -7.65 29.26
C PRO A 483 31.26 -8.22 28.00
N GLY A 484 31.89 -7.35 27.22
CA GLY A 484 32.57 -7.70 25.97
C GLY A 484 31.88 -7.18 24.70
N VAL A 485 30.66 -6.61 24.81
CA VAL A 485 30.06 -5.80 23.74
C VAL A 485 30.86 -4.50 23.64
N ALA A 486 31.57 -4.31 22.51
CA ALA A 486 32.75 -3.44 22.47
C ALA A 486 32.58 -2.10 21.73
N GLU A 487 31.44 -1.85 21.05
CA GLU A 487 31.31 -0.70 20.15
C GLU A 487 29.94 0.00 20.27
N THR A 488 29.92 1.14 20.97
CA THR A 488 28.75 2.04 21.04
C THR A 488 28.82 3.04 19.88
N VAL A 489 28.18 2.73 18.74
CA VAL A 489 28.26 3.57 17.54
C VAL A 489 27.28 4.77 17.62
N PRO A 490 27.75 6.03 17.52
CA PRO A 490 26.85 7.18 17.44
C PRO A 490 26.03 7.24 16.13
N TYR A 491 24.72 7.11 16.26
CA TYR A 491 23.74 7.06 15.18
C TYR A 491 23.43 8.44 14.53
N ARG A 492 23.56 8.56 13.21
CA ARG A 492 23.10 9.74 12.46
C ARG A 492 22.17 9.41 11.29
N GLY A 493 21.06 8.72 11.59
CA GLY A 493 20.04 8.43 10.59
C GLY A 493 20.56 7.53 9.47
N GLY A 494 20.25 7.89 8.22
CA GLY A 494 20.51 7.04 7.07
C GLY A 494 21.99 6.75 6.75
N GLU A 495 22.92 7.51 7.33
CA GLU A 495 24.37 7.21 7.23
C GLU A 495 24.68 5.84 7.88
N LEU A 496 24.01 5.48 9.00
CA LEU A 496 24.18 4.18 9.63
C LEU A 496 23.52 3.06 8.81
N LEU A 497 22.25 3.22 8.42
CA LEU A 497 21.52 2.21 7.63
C LEU A 497 22.23 1.90 6.30
N ALA A 498 22.81 2.90 5.64
CA ALA A 498 23.62 2.69 4.44
C ALA A 498 24.94 1.94 4.74
N SER A 499 25.59 2.25 5.86
CA SER A 499 26.82 1.58 6.30
C SER A 499 26.59 0.11 6.68
N VAL A 500 25.56 -0.17 7.49
CA VAL A 500 25.19 -1.53 7.91
C VAL A 500 24.73 -2.37 6.70
N ALA A 501 23.93 -1.80 5.79
CA ALA A 501 23.57 -2.46 4.55
C ALA A 501 24.80 -2.76 3.66
N ALA A 502 25.79 -1.85 3.60
CA ALA A 502 27.04 -2.08 2.89
C ALA A 502 27.93 -3.14 3.57
N GLY A 503 27.89 -3.25 4.90
CA GLY A 503 28.53 -4.32 5.69
C GLY A 503 27.90 -5.69 5.42
N ALA A 504 26.56 -5.76 5.36
CA ALA A 504 25.81 -6.91 4.85
C ALA A 504 26.05 -7.18 3.34
N GLY A 505 26.74 -6.26 2.65
CA GLY A 505 27.13 -6.33 1.24
C GLY A 505 26.00 -6.06 0.25
N VAL A 506 24.90 -5.43 0.70
CA VAL A 506 23.85 -4.84 -0.15
C VAL A 506 24.44 -3.68 -0.95
N ARG A 507 23.91 -3.41 -2.15
CA ARG A 507 24.43 -2.35 -3.04
C ARG A 507 23.33 -1.36 -3.47
N PRO A 508 23.65 -0.05 -3.52
CA PRO A 508 22.73 0.97 -4.00
C PRO A 508 22.54 0.90 -5.51
N VAL A 509 21.35 1.30 -5.97
CA VAL A 509 20.94 1.20 -7.37
C VAL A 509 20.73 2.59 -7.98
N PRO A 510 21.66 3.12 -8.80
CA PRO A 510 23.11 3.08 -8.62
C PRO A 510 23.57 3.99 -7.45
N ALA A 511 24.86 3.96 -7.11
CA ALA A 511 25.45 4.83 -6.09
C ALA A 511 25.55 6.32 -6.53
N GLY A 512 25.48 7.23 -5.56
CA GLY A 512 25.98 8.60 -5.71
C GLY A 512 25.13 9.57 -6.54
N LEU A 513 23.82 9.34 -6.66
CA LEU A 513 22.93 10.31 -7.29
C LEU A 513 22.67 11.52 -6.37
N PRO A 514 22.33 12.70 -6.92
CA PRO A 514 22.06 13.88 -6.09
C PRO A 514 20.75 13.73 -5.30
N ALA A 515 20.74 14.25 -4.06
CA ALA A 515 19.56 14.22 -3.19
C ALA A 515 18.28 14.73 -3.90
N GLY A 516 17.20 13.95 -3.81
CA GLY A 516 15.93 14.20 -4.50
C GLY A 516 15.82 13.55 -5.90
N VAL A 517 16.87 12.91 -6.41
CA VAL A 517 16.77 11.95 -7.52
C VAL A 517 16.58 10.55 -6.94
N GLU A 518 15.53 9.87 -7.39
CA GLU A 518 15.26 8.47 -7.07
C GLU A 518 15.73 7.57 -8.21
N ALA A 519 16.14 6.36 -7.84
CA ALA A 519 16.47 5.31 -8.79
C ALA A 519 15.84 3.98 -8.38
N VAL A 520 15.35 3.23 -9.36
CA VAL A 520 14.72 1.91 -9.17
C VAL A 520 15.02 1.03 -10.39
N ARG A 521 15.35 -0.25 -10.17
CA ARG A 521 15.39 -1.25 -11.25
C ARG A 521 14.12 -2.09 -11.26
N ARG A 522 13.60 -2.37 -12.45
CA ARG A 522 12.48 -3.30 -12.68
C ARG A 522 12.64 -3.95 -14.05
N GLY A 523 12.66 -5.29 -14.09
CA GLY A 523 13.07 -6.02 -15.28
C GLY A 523 14.48 -5.60 -15.73
N GLY A 524 14.67 -5.41 -17.04
CA GLY A 524 15.92 -4.89 -17.60
C GLY A 524 16.15 -3.38 -17.38
N LEU A 525 15.14 -2.64 -16.92
CA LEU A 525 15.14 -1.16 -16.95
C LEU A 525 15.62 -0.53 -15.64
N LEU A 526 16.31 0.61 -15.77
CA LEU A 526 16.63 1.54 -14.70
C LEU A 526 15.76 2.81 -14.87
N PHE A 527 14.87 3.05 -13.91
CA PHE A 527 14.09 4.27 -13.80
C PHE A 527 14.85 5.31 -12.98
N LEU A 528 14.91 6.55 -13.47
CA LEU A 528 15.51 7.69 -12.78
C LEU A 528 14.48 8.83 -12.70
N LEU A 529 14.06 9.16 -11.48
CA LEU A 529 12.93 10.04 -11.21
C LEU A 529 13.40 11.27 -10.41
N ASN A 530 13.32 12.46 -11.00
CA ASN A 530 13.74 13.70 -10.36
C ASN A 530 12.58 14.35 -9.59
N HIS A 531 12.56 14.22 -8.25
CA HIS A 531 11.54 14.83 -7.39
C HIS A 531 11.79 16.33 -7.13
N ARG A 532 12.84 16.93 -7.71
CA ARG A 532 13.17 18.36 -7.51
C ARG A 532 12.39 19.29 -8.43
N LYS A 533 12.32 20.55 -8.03
CA LYS A 533 11.65 21.66 -8.74
C LYS A 533 12.47 22.23 -9.92
N GLU A 534 13.61 21.62 -10.22
CA GLU A 534 14.66 22.05 -11.16
C GLU A 534 15.26 20.81 -11.85
N PRO A 535 15.88 20.92 -13.04
CA PRO A 535 16.67 19.85 -13.65
C PRO A 535 17.81 19.38 -12.74
N VAL A 536 18.15 18.09 -12.78
CA VAL A 536 19.26 17.51 -11.99
C VAL A 536 20.02 16.48 -12.81
N THR A 537 21.36 16.58 -12.85
CA THR A 537 22.21 15.60 -13.54
C THR A 537 22.62 14.47 -12.60
N GLY A 538 22.19 13.25 -12.90
CA GLY A 538 22.64 12.02 -12.24
C GLY A 538 23.73 11.31 -13.07
N GLN A 539 24.73 10.73 -12.40
CA GLN A 539 25.70 9.84 -13.04
C GLN A 539 25.10 8.44 -13.18
N VAL A 540 25.29 7.80 -14.34
CA VAL A 540 24.79 6.46 -14.65
C VAL A 540 25.89 5.68 -15.37
N PRO A 541 26.58 4.74 -14.68
CA PRO A 541 27.70 4.00 -15.26
C PRO A 541 27.30 3.17 -16.50
N GLY A 542 28.06 3.30 -17.58
CA GLY A 542 27.84 2.57 -18.84
C GLY A 542 27.17 3.40 -19.94
N SER A 543 26.72 2.69 -20.98
CA SER A 543 25.86 3.22 -22.05
C SER A 543 24.47 2.63 -21.93
N HIS A 544 23.45 3.39 -22.30
CA HIS A 544 22.04 3.01 -22.24
C HIS A 544 21.27 3.61 -23.43
N HIS A 545 20.11 3.05 -23.75
CA HIS A 545 19.06 3.69 -24.53
C HIS A 545 17.97 4.26 -23.61
N GLU A 546 17.64 5.54 -23.77
CA GLU A 546 16.54 6.17 -23.04
C GLU A 546 15.24 6.07 -23.85
N LEU A 547 14.18 5.54 -23.22
CA LEU A 547 12.97 5.07 -23.89
C LEU A 547 11.84 6.11 -24.05
N LEU A 548 11.83 7.21 -23.30
CA LEU A 548 10.70 8.15 -23.25
C LEU A 548 10.97 9.51 -23.95
N GLY A 549 12.23 9.85 -24.15
CA GLY A 549 12.74 10.96 -24.96
C GLY A 549 13.56 10.51 -26.18
N GLY A 550 14.02 9.26 -26.21
CA GLY A 550 14.56 8.61 -27.40
C GLY A 550 16.00 9.01 -27.74
N GLY A 551 16.98 8.39 -27.07
CA GLY A 551 18.40 8.69 -27.32
C GLY A 551 19.38 7.66 -26.78
N LYS A 552 20.67 7.82 -27.09
CA LYS A 552 21.75 7.11 -26.37
C LYS A 552 22.26 7.99 -25.24
N VAL A 553 22.35 7.40 -24.05
CA VAL A 553 22.83 8.03 -22.81
C VAL A 553 24.11 7.33 -22.40
N ALA A 554 25.16 8.08 -22.09
CA ALA A 554 26.44 7.51 -21.65
C ALA A 554 26.99 8.33 -20.47
N GLY A 555 27.33 7.66 -19.38
CA GLY A 555 27.92 8.25 -18.18
C GLY A 555 26.98 9.10 -17.31
N SER A 556 26.06 9.89 -17.88
CA SER A 556 25.15 10.75 -17.12
C SER A 556 23.85 11.09 -17.86
N VAL A 557 22.82 11.46 -17.11
CA VAL A 557 21.52 11.92 -17.63
C VAL A 557 20.98 13.08 -16.80
N THR A 558 20.27 14.02 -17.44
CA THR A 558 19.68 15.19 -16.79
C THR A 558 18.16 15.22 -17.00
N PRO A 559 17.36 14.54 -16.16
CA PRO A 559 15.92 14.75 -16.15
C PRO A 559 15.59 16.19 -15.74
N ASP A 560 14.64 16.79 -16.45
CA ASP A 560 14.04 18.09 -16.12
C ASP A 560 13.35 18.05 -14.74
N ARG A 561 12.85 19.20 -14.26
CA ARG A 561 11.92 19.30 -13.13
C ARG A 561 10.82 18.25 -13.24
N TYR A 562 10.64 17.43 -12.20
CA TYR A 562 9.66 16.32 -12.20
C TYR A 562 9.79 15.36 -13.40
N GLY A 563 11.00 15.31 -13.99
CA GLY A 563 11.34 14.46 -15.11
C GLY A 563 11.57 13.02 -14.70
N VAL A 564 11.26 12.11 -15.62
CA VAL A 564 11.62 10.70 -15.52
C VAL A 564 12.33 10.30 -16.81
N ALA A 565 13.51 9.71 -16.66
CA ALA A 565 14.22 8.98 -17.70
C ALA A 565 14.12 7.48 -17.40
N VAL A 566 13.92 6.66 -18.44
CA VAL A 566 13.89 5.20 -18.32
C VAL A 566 14.94 4.61 -19.24
N LEU A 567 15.96 4.02 -18.62
CA LEU A 567 17.18 3.56 -19.28
C LEU A 567 17.18 2.04 -19.42
N ARG A 568 17.26 1.58 -20.67
CA ARG A 568 17.59 0.20 -21.02
C ARG A 568 19.11 0.10 -21.28
N PRO A 569 19.83 -0.89 -20.73
CA PRO A 569 21.23 -1.16 -21.07
C PRO A 569 21.46 -1.38 -22.58
#